data_AF-A0A6J1R263-F1
#
_entry.id   AF-A0A6J1R263-F1
#
_cell.length_a   1.000
_cell.length_b   1.000
_cell.length_c   1.000
_cell.angle_alpha   90.00
_cell.angle_beta   90.00
_cell.angle_gamma   90.00
#
_symmetry.space_group_name_H-M   'P 1'
#
loop_
_entity.id
_entity.type
_entity.pdbx_description
1 polymer ?
#
loop_
_entity_poly.entity_id
_entity_poly.type
_entity_poly.pdbx_seq_one_letter_code
_entity_poly.pdbx_strand_id
1 'polypeptide(L)'
;REKDESVAANMRQYGMSSYYLDVVVSDFSYPLWRADLRIDAIVTDPPYGIREATERIGTMKINPVIEEHQATSHIPSKIVYGLNQIYKDLLCFSAKHLRLQGRLVCWYPLFRDQYVEDQLPAHSCLELIANSEQVLSNYTSRRLLTYKKVKEPEATDESVIMNLVDFREKYFALREETRKEKRTRKAAERAKRREEWERSNKEVTER
;
A
#
# COMPACT_ATOMS: atom_id res chain seq x y z
N ARG A 1 -5.91 -23.24 0.65
CA ARG A 1 -5.04 -23.07 1.83
C ARG A 1 -5.05 -24.38 2.59
N GLU A 2 -3.89 -24.90 2.93
CA GLU A 2 -3.79 -26.11 3.74
C GLU A 2 -4.25 -25.82 5.18
N LYS A 3 -4.65 -26.86 5.92
CA LYS A 3 -5.24 -26.72 7.26
C LYS A 3 -4.33 -26.00 8.26
N ASP A 4 -3.03 -26.03 8.02
CA ASP A 4 -2.00 -25.46 8.89
C ASP A 4 -1.47 -24.10 8.41
N GLU A 5 -1.94 -23.57 7.28
CA GLU A 5 -1.56 -22.24 6.78
C GLU A 5 -2.32 -21.12 7.51
N SER A 6 -1.82 -20.76 8.70
CA SER A 6 -2.39 -19.67 9.51
C SER A 6 -1.32 -18.80 10.18
N VAL A 7 -1.69 -17.56 10.53
CA VAL A 7 -0.81 -16.67 11.31
C VAL A 7 -0.42 -17.31 12.65
N ALA A 8 -1.37 -17.97 13.31
CA ALA A 8 -1.12 -18.70 14.56
C ALA A 8 -0.11 -19.85 14.38
N ALA A 9 -0.16 -20.58 13.25
CA ALA A 9 0.83 -21.61 12.95
C ALA A 9 2.24 -21.03 12.76
N ASN A 10 2.37 -19.89 12.07
CA ASN A 10 3.65 -19.19 11.97
C ASN A 10 4.18 -18.79 13.36
N MET A 11 3.34 -18.21 14.22
CA MET A 11 3.74 -17.83 15.58
C MET A 11 4.17 -19.04 16.42
N ARG A 12 3.54 -20.21 16.25
CA ARG A 12 3.97 -21.47 16.86
C ARG A 12 5.33 -21.94 16.34
N GLN A 13 5.53 -21.92 15.03
CA GLN A 13 6.78 -22.33 14.40
C GLN A 13 7.98 -21.52 14.91
N TYR A 14 7.80 -20.22 15.15
CA TYR A 14 8.85 -19.34 15.68
C TYR A 14 8.94 -19.30 17.21
N GLY A 15 8.17 -20.11 17.94
CA GLY A 15 8.20 -20.12 19.41
C GLY A 15 7.60 -18.88 20.08
N MET A 16 6.77 -18.11 19.37
CA MET A 16 6.21 -16.82 19.80
C MET A 16 4.74 -16.90 20.20
N SER A 17 4.22 -18.10 20.49
CA SER A 17 2.79 -18.32 20.75
C SER A 17 2.26 -17.57 21.97
N SER A 18 3.08 -17.37 23.01
CA SER A 18 2.71 -16.63 24.21
C SER A 18 2.49 -15.13 23.96
N TYR A 19 2.98 -14.58 22.84
CA TYR A 19 2.81 -13.19 22.44
C TYR A 19 1.70 -12.98 21.41
N TYR A 20 1.11 -14.07 20.90
CA TYR A 20 0.04 -13.99 19.92
C TYR A 20 -1.31 -13.85 20.63
N LEU A 21 -2.08 -12.84 20.23
CA LEU A 21 -3.45 -12.64 20.71
C LEU A 21 -4.44 -13.32 19.76
N ASP A 22 -4.72 -12.71 18.61
CA ASP A 22 -5.60 -13.28 17.57
C ASP A 22 -5.49 -12.51 16.24
N VAL A 23 -6.22 -12.95 15.22
CA VAL A 23 -6.48 -12.22 13.97
C VAL A 23 -7.97 -11.91 13.85
N VAL A 24 -8.29 -10.65 13.58
CA VAL A 24 -9.67 -10.22 13.28
C VAL A 24 -9.80 -9.91 11.79
N VAL A 25 -10.92 -10.34 11.20
CA VAL A 25 -11.30 -9.97 9.84
C VAL A 25 -12.19 -8.74 9.91
N SER A 26 -11.67 -7.60 9.43
CA SER A 26 -12.38 -6.33 9.43
C SER A 26 -11.96 -5.46 8.26
N ASP A 27 -12.83 -4.53 7.87
CA ASP A 27 -12.45 -3.40 7.05
C ASP A 27 -11.86 -2.29 7.93
N PHE A 28 -10.60 -1.93 7.69
CA PHE A 28 -9.88 -0.93 8.47
C PHE A 28 -10.49 0.48 8.37
N SER A 29 -11.20 0.77 7.28
CA SER A 29 -11.87 2.06 7.09
C SER A 29 -13.11 2.24 7.98
N TYR A 30 -13.55 1.18 8.66
CA TYR A 30 -14.66 1.20 9.60
C TYR A 30 -14.18 1.04 11.05
N PRO A 31 -14.85 1.70 12.02
CA PRO A 31 -14.54 1.51 13.43
C PRO A 31 -14.81 0.05 13.87
N LEU A 32 -13.74 -0.68 14.19
CA LEU A 32 -13.84 -2.00 14.81
C LEU A 32 -13.70 -1.92 16.34
N TRP A 33 -12.81 -1.05 16.81
CA TRP A 33 -12.37 -1.01 18.20
C TRP A 33 -13.17 -0.02 19.03
N ARG A 34 -13.33 -0.33 20.33
CA ARG A 34 -13.90 0.61 21.31
C ARG A 34 -13.09 1.91 21.33
N ALA A 35 -13.78 3.02 21.53
CA ALA A 35 -13.16 4.35 21.54
C ALA A 35 -12.07 4.52 22.61
N ASP A 36 -12.15 3.76 23.70
CA ASP A 36 -11.21 3.78 24.81
C ASP A 36 -10.11 2.71 24.73
N LEU A 37 -10.04 1.92 23.65
CA LEU A 37 -8.90 1.05 23.39
C LEU A 37 -7.61 1.89 23.38
N ARG A 38 -6.61 1.42 24.12
CA ARG A 38 -5.27 2.00 24.15
C ARG A 38 -4.20 0.94 23.89
N ILE A 39 -3.29 1.24 22.98
CA ILE A 39 -2.18 0.38 22.59
C ILE A 39 -0.85 1.14 22.63
N ASP A 40 0.23 0.43 22.91
CA ASP A 40 1.57 1.02 23.05
C ASP A 40 2.25 1.23 21.69
N ALA A 41 1.99 0.33 20.74
CA ALA A 41 2.57 0.41 19.41
C ALA A 41 1.64 -0.15 18.33
N ILE A 42 1.77 0.41 17.13
CA ILE A 42 1.19 -0.10 15.88
C ILE A 42 2.34 -0.32 14.92
N VAL A 43 2.43 -1.51 14.33
CA VAL A 43 3.40 -1.84 13.29
C VAL A 43 2.65 -2.40 12.09
N THR A 44 2.81 -1.79 10.92
CA THR A 44 2.04 -2.20 9.73
C THR A 44 2.75 -1.92 8.41
N ASP A 45 2.42 -2.71 7.40
CA ASP A 45 2.80 -2.50 5.99
C ASP A 45 1.51 -2.35 5.17
N PRO A 46 0.92 -1.13 5.08
CA PRO A 46 -0.36 -0.94 4.40
C PRO A 46 -0.27 -1.30 2.92
N PRO A 47 -1.37 -1.74 2.27
CA PRO A 47 -1.34 -2.12 0.86
C PRO A 47 -1.05 -0.92 -0.05
N TYR A 48 -0.15 -1.08 -1.02
CA TYR A 48 0.25 -0.01 -1.94
C TYR A 48 -0.54 0.02 -3.26
N GLY A 49 -1.48 -0.90 -3.47
CA GLY A 49 -2.26 -1.00 -4.70
C GLY A 49 -1.54 -1.66 -5.89
N ILE A 50 -0.37 -2.26 -5.66
CA ILE A 50 0.41 -2.98 -6.70
C ILE A 50 0.06 -4.46 -6.75
N ARG A 51 0.13 -5.15 -5.60
CA ARG A 51 -0.13 -6.60 -5.49
C ARG A 51 -1.52 -6.88 -4.95
N GLU A 52 -1.93 -6.09 -3.97
CA GLU A 52 -3.22 -6.19 -3.30
C GLU A 52 -4.17 -5.10 -3.83
N ALA A 53 -5.44 -5.45 -3.99
CA ALA A 53 -6.47 -4.46 -4.31
C ALA A 53 -6.67 -3.54 -3.10
N THR A 54 -6.59 -2.24 -3.34
CA THR A 54 -6.88 -1.22 -2.31
C THR A 54 -8.36 -0.85 -2.40
N GLU A 55 -9.18 -1.62 -1.70
CA GLU A 55 -10.64 -1.51 -1.68
C GLU A 55 -11.15 -1.39 -0.25
N ARG A 56 -12.26 -0.68 -0.10
CA ARG A 56 -13.03 -0.62 1.16
C ARG A 56 -14.50 -0.86 0.87
N ILE A 57 -15.23 -1.32 1.87
CA ILE A 57 -16.68 -1.43 1.87
C ILE A 57 -17.24 -0.03 1.61
N GLY A 58 -18.18 0.05 0.67
CA GLY A 58 -18.79 1.30 0.27
C GLY A 58 -19.58 1.14 -1.02
N THR A 59 -20.37 2.14 -1.35
CA THR A 59 -21.24 2.12 -2.53
C THR A 59 -21.23 3.47 -3.21
N MET A 60 -21.22 3.45 -4.54
CA MET A 60 -21.41 4.65 -5.36
C MET A 60 -22.89 4.96 -5.59
N LYS A 61 -23.80 4.03 -5.22
CA LYS A 61 -25.23 4.24 -5.32
C LYS A 61 -25.68 5.23 -4.24
N ILE A 62 -26.46 6.23 -4.63
CA ILE A 62 -27.11 7.16 -3.71
C ILE A 62 -28.28 6.40 -3.04
N ASN A 63 -28.30 6.35 -1.72
CA ASN A 63 -29.34 5.68 -0.91
C ASN A 63 -29.64 4.22 -1.36
N PRO A 64 -28.66 3.31 -1.27
CA PRO A 64 -28.91 1.91 -1.60
C PRO A 64 -29.92 1.32 -0.61
N VAL A 65 -31.10 0.94 -1.11
CA VAL A 65 -32.08 0.19 -0.33
C VAL A 65 -31.78 -1.29 -0.53
N ILE A 66 -31.53 -2.00 0.57
CA ILE A 66 -31.44 -3.46 0.56
C ILE A 66 -32.83 -3.97 0.91
N GLU A 67 -33.47 -4.66 -0.03
CA GLU A 67 -34.77 -5.28 0.25
C GLU A 67 -34.63 -6.38 1.30
N GLU A 68 -35.63 -6.54 2.16
CA GLU A 68 -35.57 -7.44 3.31
C GLU A 68 -35.32 -8.90 2.90
N HIS A 69 -35.87 -9.33 1.76
CA HIS A 69 -35.63 -10.66 1.20
C HIS A 69 -34.18 -10.89 0.72
N GLN A 70 -33.39 -9.83 0.54
CA GLN A 70 -32.00 -9.87 0.09
C GLN A 70 -31.00 -9.67 1.24
N ALA A 71 -31.46 -9.23 2.41
CA ALA A 71 -30.59 -8.82 3.52
C ALA A 71 -29.64 -9.94 3.99
N THR A 72 -30.12 -11.19 4.05
CA THR A 72 -29.33 -12.35 4.50
C THR A 72 -28.26 -12.78 3.50
N SER A 73 -28.43 -12.48 2.22
CA SER A 73 -27.48 -12.82 1.14
C SER A 73 -26.70 -11.62 0.63
N HIS A 74 -26.96 -10.43 1.14
CA HIS A 74 -26.39 -9.20 0.63
C HIS A 74 -24.90 -9.09 0.99
N ILE A 75 -24.06 -9.04 -0.05
CA ILE A 75 -22.63 -8.77 0.09
C ILE A 75 -22.41 -7.28 -0.16
N PRO A 76 -21.85 -6.53 0.81
CA PRO A 76 -21.56 -5.12 0.62
C PRO A 76 -20.68 -4.87 -0.60
N SER A 77 -21.03 -3.83 -1.36
CA SER A 77 -20.20 -3.35 -2.46
C SER A 77 -18.86 -2.81 -1.93
N LYS A 78 -17.89 -2.71 -2.84
CA LYS A 78 -16.58 -2.15 -2.55
C LYS A 78 -16.30 -0.96 -3.47
N ILE A 79 -15.58 0.01 -2.94
CA ILE A 79 -15.09 1.19 -3.66
C ILE A 79 -13.57 1.30 -3.51
N VAL A 80 -12.96 2.13 -4.35
CA VAL A 80 -11.53 2.39 -4.31
C VAL A 80 -11.15 2.99 -2.94
N TYR A 81 -10.15 2.41 -2.32
CA TYR A 81 -9.53 2.90 -1.09
C TYR A 81 -8.15 3.49 -1.45
N GLY A 82 -8.12 4.77 -1.80
CA GLY A 82 -6.87 5.40 -2.25
C GLY A 82 -5.80 5.42 -1.16
N LEU A 83 -4.53 5.44 -1.57
CA LEU A 83 -3.38 5.47 -0.65
C LEU A 83 -3.51 6.59 0.39
N ASN A 84 -3.91 7.78 -0.05
CA ASN A 84 -4.14 8.93 0.83
C ASN A 84 -5.19 8.63 1.90
N GLN A 85 -6.32 8.01 1.53
CA GLN A 85 -7.35 7.68 2.51
C GLN A 85 -6.87 6.61 3.50
N ILE A 86 -6.09 5.62 3.04
CA ILE A 86 -5.49 4.59 3.92
C ILE A 86 -4.60 5.22 4.98
N TYR A 87 -3.67 6.11 4.58
CA TYR A 87 -2.79 6.76 5.56
C TYR A 87 -3.52 7.78 6.43
N LYS A 88 -4.55 8.45 5.91
CA LYS A 88 -5.43 9.33 6.70
C LYS A 88 -6.06 8.54 7.84
N ASP A 89 -6.74 7.46 7.50
CA ASP A 89 -7.42 6.62 8.48
C ASP A 89 -6.41 6.00 9.45
N LEU A 90 -5.23 5.60 8.98
CA LEU A 90 -4.15 5.05 9.82
C LEU A 90 -3.61 6.05 10.84
N LEU A 91 -3.34 7.29 10.41
CA LEU A 91 -2.86 8.34 11.30
C LEU A 91 -3.93 8.76 12.30
N CYS A 92 -5.19 8.91 11.88
CA CYS A 92 -6.30 9.21 12.79
C CYS A 92 -6.54 8.06 13.79
N PHE A 93 -6.49 6.80 13.33
CA PHE A 93 -6.58 5.62 14.20
C PHE A 93 -5.45 5.63 15.23
N SER A 94 -4.22 5.92 14.80
CA SER A 94 -3.04 5.98 15.65
C SER A 94 -3.13 7.13 16.67
N ALA A 95 -3.56 8.32 16.25
CA ALA A 95 -3.78 9.46 17.13
C ALA A 95 -4.84 9.14 18.21
N LYS A 96 -5.90 8.41 17.87
CA LYS A 96 -6.96 8.02 18.80
C LYS A 96 -6.54 6.91 19.77
N HIS A 97 -5.87 5.87 19.28
CA HIS A 97 -5.68 4.62 20.01
C HIS A 97 -4.29 4.42 20.61
N LEU A 98 -3.25 5.13 20.14
CA LEU A 98 -1.96 5.09 20.81
C LEU A 98 -2.05 5.76 22.19
N ARG A 99 -1.32 5.24 23.16
CA ARG A 99 -1.00 6.00 24.38
C ARG A 99 -0.08 7.16 24.04
N LEU A 100 -0.03 8.19 24.90
CA LEU A 100 1.00 9.22 24.80
C LEU A 100 2.38 8.55 24.79
N GLN A 101 3.26 9.05 23.92
CA GLN A 101 4.57 8.47 23.61
C GLN A 101 4.56 7.09 22.92
N GLY A 102 3.38 6.51 22.69
CA GLY A 102 3.20 5.31 21.86
C GLY A 102 3.63 5.56 20.42
N ARG A 103 3.95 4.48 19.71
CA ARG A 103 4.58 4.55 18.38
C ARG A 103 3.74 3.94 17.28
N LEU A 104 3.61 4.66 16.17
CA LEU A 104 3.22 4.09 14.88
C LEU A 104 4.48 3.87 14.05
N VAL A 105 4.67 2.65 13.57
CA VAL A 105 5.71 2.30 12.61
C VAL A 105 5.03 1.77 11.36
N CYS A 106 5.14 2.48 10.24
CA CYS A 106 4.51 2.07 8.99
C CYS A 106 5.42 2.27 7.79
N TRP A 107 5.29 1.39 6.81
CA TRP A 107 5.89 1.61 5.51
C TRP A 107 5.06 2.59 4.68
N TYR A 108 5.72 3.45 3.90
CA TYR A 108 5.11 4.39 2.96
C TYR A 108 5.76 4.27 1.58
N PRO A 109 5.00 3.93 0.52
CA PRO A 109 5.54 3.77 -0.83
C PRO A 109 5.70 5.13 -1.53
N LEU A 110 6.79 5.33 -2.26
CA LEU A 110 7.01 6.55 -3.02
C LEU A 110 7.91 6.34 -4.25
N PHE A 111 7.88 7.32 -5.15
CA PHE A 111 8.89 7.44 -6.19
C PHE A 111 10.04 8.30 -5.70
N ARG A 112 11.27 7.85 -5.99
CA ARG A 112 12.49 8.49 -5.47
C ARG A 112 12.65 9.93 -5.96
N ASP A 113 12.18 10.22 -7.17
CA ASP A 113 12.17 11.56 -7.78
C ASP A 113 11.11 12.50 -7.18
N GLN A 114 10.13 11.97 -6.44
CA GLN A 114 9.04 12.71 -5.81
C GLN A 114 9.20 12.82 -4.30
N TYR A 115 10.30 12.33 -3.73
CA TYR A 115 10.51 12.42 -2.29
C TYR A 115 10.73 13.87 -1.85
N VAL A 116 9.80 14.38 -1.07
CA VAL A 116 9.93 15.62 -0.30
C VAL A 116 9.46 15.32 1.12
N GLU A 117 10.29 15.63 2.11
CA GLU A 117 10.01 15.28 3.51
C GLU A 117 8.72 15.93 4.02
N ASP A 118 8.49 17.19 3.65
CA ASP A 118 7.28 17.96 4.01
C ASP A 118 5.99 17.41 3.37
N GLN A 119 6.11 16.49 2.40
CA GLN A 119 4.96 15.87 1.74
C GLN A 119 4.57 14.51 2.33
N LEU A 120 5.31 14.03 3.33
CA LEU A 120 4.95 12.80 4.03
C LEU A 120 3.63 12.96 4.78
N PRO A 121 2.86 11.87 4.98
CA PRO A 121 1.65 11.91 5.77
C PRO A 121 1.92 12.47 7.18
N ALA A 122 1.10 13.41 7.64
CA ALA A 122 1.27 14.05 8.93
C ALA A 122 -0.06 14.18 9.67
N HIS A 123 0.01 14.26 11.00
CA HIS A 123 -1.14 14.50 11.87
C HIS A 123 -0.65 15.28 13.08
N SER A 124 -1.40 16.29 13.52
CA SER A 124 -0.98 17.20 14.62
C SER A 124 -0.63 16.49 15.94
N CYS A 125 -1.30 15.39 16.25
CA CYS A 125 -1.02 14.54 17.42
C CYS A 125 0.20 13.62 17.29
N LEU A 126 0.81 13.52 16.10
CA LEU A 126 1.86 12.55 15.78
C LEU A 126 3.11 13.27 15.25
N GLU A 127 4.22 13.09 15.94
CA GLU A 127 5.52 13.64 15.55
C GLU A 127 6.32 12.56 14.80
N LEU A 128 6.81 12.85 13.59
CA LEU A 128 7.71 11.96 12.86
C LEU A 128 9.11 12.01 13.50
N ILE A 129 9.54 10.91 14.10
CA ILE A 129 10.82 10.83 14.85
C ILE A 129 11.90 10.00 14.14
N ALA A 130 11.52 9.18 13.16
CA ALA A 130 12.48 8.45 12.33
C ALA A 130 11.90 8.17 10.94
N ASN A 131 12.79 8.18 9.96
CA ASN A 131 12.44 8.09 8.54
C ASN A 131 13.58 7.37 7.80
N SER A 132 13.37 6.11 7.42
CA SER A 132 14.41 5.26 6.81
C SER A 132 14.00 4.77 5.42
N GLU A 133 14.83 4.99 4.41
CA GLU A 133 14.56 4.54 3.04
C GLU A 133 15.00 3.09 2.80
N GLN A 134 14.14 2.32 2.14
CA GLN A 134 14.49 1.07 1.48
C GLN A 134 14.25 1.19 -0.04
N VAL A 135 15.33 1.16 -0.81
CA VAL A 135 15.28 1.18 -2.27
C VAL A 135 14.75 -0.15 -2.80
N LEU A 136 13.68 -0.11 -3.61
CA LEU A 136 13.09 -1.29 -4.24
C LEU A 136 13.51 -1.43 -5.71
N SER A 137 13.69 -0.30 -6.40
CA SER A 137 14.17 -0.23 -7.78
C SER A 137 14.84 1.12 -8.06
N ASN A 138 15.28 1.36 -9.30
CA ASN A 138 15.83 2.65 -9.72
C ASN A 138 14.87 3.82 -9.47
N TYR A 139 13.56 3.59 -9.60
CA TYR A 139 12.54 4.63 -9.56
C TYR A 139 11.69 4.62 -8.28
N THR A 140 11.58 3.47 -7.62
CA THR A 140 10.65 3.27 -6.50
C THR A 140 11.40 2.91 -5.23
N SER A 141 11.03 3.53 -4.12
CA SER A 141 11.45 3.14 -2.79
C SER A 141 10.25 3.10 -1.85
N ARG A 142 10.46 2.57 -0.67
CA ARG A 142 9.52 2.71 0.44
C ARG A 142 10.26 3.23 1.66
N ARG A 143 9.58 4.01 2.48
CA ARG A 143 10.14 4.58 3.70
C ARG A 143 9.48 3.99 4.93
N LEU A 144 10.28 3.56 5.89
CA LEU A 144 9.81 3.17 7.21
C LEU A 144 9.68 4.44 8.05
N LEU A 145 8.45 4.88 8.23
CA LEU A 145 8.12 6.08 9.00
C LEU A 145 7.78 5.66 10.44
N THR A 146 8.41 6.33 11.40
CA THR A 146 8.12 6.14 12.82
C THR A 146 7.58 7.43 13.40
N TYR A 147 6.33 7.38 13.86
CA TYR A 147 5.67 8.48 14.55
C TYR A 147 5.55 8.20 16.04
N LYS A 148 5.65 9.26 16.84
CA LYS A 148 5.42 9.25 18.29
C LYS A 148 4.18 10.09 18.59
N LYS A 149 3.24 9.57 19.38
CA LYS A 149 2.10 10.36 19.84
C LYS A 149 2.54 11.40 20.87
N VAL A 150 2.27 12.68 20.60
CA VAL A 150 2.70 13.81 21.44
C VAL A 150 1.57 14.46 22.23
N LYS A 151 0.32 14.33 21.78
CA LYS A 151 -0.87 14.83 22.48
C LYS A 151 -2.10 13.97 22.20
N GLU A 152 -3.14 14.14 23.00
CA GLU A 152 -4.46 13.57 22.71
C GLU A 152 -5.16 14.35 21.57
N PRO A 153 -5.98 13.68 20.75
CA PRO A 153 -6.67 14.33 19.64
C PRO A 153 -7.84 15.20 20.09
N GLU A 154 -7.92 16.39 19.53
CA GLU A 154 -9.04 17.32 19.63
C GLU A 154 -9.87 17.35 18.35
N ALA A 155 -11.08 17.91 18.39
CA ALA A 155 -11.97 17.96 17.21
C ALA A 155 -11.40 18.80 16.04
N THR A 156 -10.46 19.70 16.32
CA THR A 156 -9.77 20.56 15.35
C THR A 156 -8.52 19.92 14.77
N ASP A 157 -8.10 18.76 15.28
CA ASP A 157 -6.90 18.08 14.82
C ASP A 157 -7.18 17.36 13.49
N GLU A 158 -6.47 17.77 12.45
CA GLU A 158 -6.60 17.20 11.12
C GLU A 158 -5.34 16.46 10.69
N SER A 159 -5.54 15.37 9.94
CA SER A 159 -4.49 14.72 9.17
C SER A 159 -4.21 15.51 7.89
N VAL A 160 -2.95 15.82 7.63
CA VAL A 160 -2.51 16.44 6.37
C VAL A 160 -1.81 15.39 5.52
N ILE A 161 -2.26 15.24 4.27
CA ILE A 161 -1.62 14.36 3.29
C ILE A 161 -1.42 15.16 2.01
N MET A 162 -0.16 15.50 1.72
CA MET A 162 0.17 16.40 0.61
C MET A 162 0.45 15.67 -0.71
N ASN A 163 0.53 14.33 -0.71
CA ASN A 163 0.78 13.59 -1.94
C ASN A 163 -0.50 13.46 -2.79
N LEU A 164 -0.67 14.37 -3.73
CA LEU A 164 -1.76 14.38 -4.72
C LEU A 164 -1.58 13.35 -5.84
N VAL A 165 -0.41 12.72 -5.96
CA VAL A 165 -0.11 11.78 -7.06
C VAL A 165 -0.51 10.36 -6.65
N ASP A 166 -1.36 9.72 -7.43
CA ASP A 166 -1.70 8.31 -7.23
C ASP A 166 -0.47 7.45 -7.57
N PHE A 167 0.25 7.04 -6.51
CA PHE A 167 1.42 6.16 -6.60
C PHE A 167 1.14 4.94 -7.47
N ARG A 168 -0.09 4.40 -7.41
CA ARG A 168 -0.51 3.22 -8.18
C ARG A 168 -0.51 3.52 -9.67
N GLU A 169 -1.12 4.63 -10.08
CA GLU A 169 -1.22 5.02 -11.50
C GLU A 169 0.18 5.27 -12.09
N LYS A 170 1.02 6.05 -11.40
CA LYS A 170 2.40 6.31 -11.86
C LYS A 170 3.22 5.02 -11.93
N TYR A 171 3.00 4.07 -11.00
CA TYR A 171 3.73 2.79 -10.99
C TYR A 171 3.39 1.93 -12.20
N PHE A 172 2.11 1.81 -12.53
CA PHE A 172 1.69 1.04 -13.69
C PHE A 172 2.09 1.72 -15.00
N ALA A 173 1.96 3.05 -15.11
CA ALA A 173 2.38 3.80 -16.29
C ALA A 173 3.89 3.60 -16.59
N LEU A 174 4.75 3.78 -15.59
CA LEU A 174 6.20 3.58 -15.74
C LEU A 174 6.54 2.13 -16.12
N ARG A 175 5.84 1.16 -15.54
CA ARG A 175 6.06 -0.27 -15.83
C ARG A 175 5.65 -0.63 -17.26
N GLU A 176 4.55 -0.04 -17.76
CA GLU A 176 4.12 -0.20 -19.15
C GLU A 176 5.10 0.44 -20.13
N GLU A 177 5.57 1.65 -19.84
CA GLU A 177 6.59 2.35 -20.62
C GLU A 177 7.88 1.51 -20.72
N THR A 178 8.39 1.03 -19.58
CA THR A 178 9.57 0.15 -19.53
C THR A 178 9.37 -1.14 -20.35
N ARG A 179 8.14 -1.71 -20.36
CA ARG A 179 7.81 -2.90 -21.17
C ARG A 179 7.80 -2.57 -22.66
N LYS A 180 7.25 -1.42 -23.05
CA LYS A 180 7.22 -0.94 -24.43
C LYS A 180 8.63 -0.73 -24.96
N GLU A 181 9.49 -0.04 -24.22
CA GLU A 181 10.91 0.15 -24.57
C GLU A 181 11.65 -1.18 -24.78
N LYS A 182 11.47 -2.13 -23.85
CA LYS A 182 12.08 -3.46 -23.97
C LYS A 182 11.59 -4.22 -25.21
N ARG A 183 10.31 -4.08 -25.59
CA ARG A 183 9.75 -4.69 -26.81
C ARG A 183 10.36 -4.06 -28.05
N THR A 184 10.44 -2.73 -28.11
CA THR A 184 11.04 -2.00 -29.23
C THR A 184 12.51 -2.36 -29.40
N ARG A 185 13.31 -2.42 -28.32
CA ARG A 185 14.72 -2.83 -28.38
C ARG A 185 14.90 -4.24 -28.92
N LYS A 186 14.10 -5.21 -28.43
CA LYS A 186 14.13 -6.59 -28.94
C LYS A 186 13.70 -6.69 -30.40
N ALA A 187 12.75 -5.86 -30.84
CA ALA A 187 12.34 -5.81 -32.23
C ALA A 187 13.47 -5.28 -33.13
N ALA A 188 14.16 -4.21 -32.70
CA ALA A 188 15.32 -3.65 -33.40
C ALA A 188 16.48 -4.66 -33.50
N GLU A 189 16.80 -5.37 -32.42
CA GLU A 189 17.82 -6.44 -32.44
C GLU A 189 17.46 -7.57 -33.41
N ARG A 190 16.18 -7.96 -33.48
CA ARG A 190 15.71 -8.99 -34.42
C ARG A 190 15.77 -8.51 -35.87
N ALA A 191 15.45 -7.24 -36.13
CA ALA A 191 15.57 -6.65 -37.46
C ALA A 191 17.04 -6.64 -37.92
N LYS A 192 17.95 -6.18 -37.05
CA LYS A 192 19.39 -6.18 -37.34
C LYS A 192 19.94 -7.58 -37.63
N ARG A 193 19.57 -8.59 -36.83
CA ARG A 193 19.98 -9.99 -37.07
C ARG A 193 19.42 -10.54 -38.38
N ARG A 194 18.21 -10.13 -38.77
CA ARG A 194 17.61 -10.52 -40.05
C ARG A 194 18.39 -9.91 -41.22
N GLU A 195 18.71 -8.62 -41.16
CA GLU A 195 19.51 -7.94 -42.18
C GLU A 195 20.92 -8.54 -42.31
N GLU A 196 21.56 -8.89 -41.20
CA GLU A 196 22.85 -9.58 -41.18
C GLU A 196 22.76 -10.98 -41.84
N TRP A 197 21.72 -11.74 -41.53
CA TRP A 197 21.47 -13.04 -42.15
C TRP A 197 21.20 -12.93 -43.66
N GLU A 198 20.35 -11.98 -44.07
CA GLU A 198 20.04 -11.74 -45.50
C GLU A 198 21.30 -11.33 -46.29
N ARG A 199 22.18 -10.51 -45.69
CA ARG A 199 23.45 -10.11 -46.30
C ARG A 199 24.40 -11.30 -46.45
N SER A 200 24.56 -12.09 -45.40
CA SER A 200 25.40 -13.29 -45.44
C SER A 200 24.90 -14.31 -46.46
N ASN A 201 23.58 -14.47 -46.62
CA ASN A 201 23.02 -15.38 -47.62
C ASN A 201 23.22 -14.88 -49.06
N LYS A 202 23.14 -13.56 -49.30
CA LYS A 202 23.44 -12.98 -50.62
C LYS A 202 24.90 -13.19 -51.02
N GLU A 203 25.83 -12.96 -50.09
CA GLU A 203 27.27 -13.19 -50.32
C GLU A 203 27.61 -14.67 -50.59
N VAL A 204 26.85 -15.61 -50.04
CA VAL A 204 26.99 -17.05 -50.31
C VAL A 204 26.39 -17.45 -51.67
N THR A 205 25.39 -16.72 -52.16
CA THR A 205 24.72 -17.02 -53.43
C THR A 205 25.43 -16.38 -54.64
N GLU A 206 26.27 -15.36 -54.41
CA GLU A 206 27.06 -14.67 -55.45
C GLU A 206 28.48 -15.26 -55.66
N ARG A 207 28.84 -16.34 -54.95
CA ARG A 207 30.06 -17.14 -55.19
C ARG A 207 29.75 -18.44 -55.90
#